data_AF-A0A7J9BLZ2-F1
#
_entry.id   AF-A0A7J9BLZ2-F1
#
_cell.length_a   1.000
_cell.length_b   1.000
_cell.length_c   1.000
_cell.angle_alpha   90.00
_cell.angle_beta   90.00
_cell.angle_gamma   90.00
#
_symmetry.space_group_name_H-M   'P 1'
#
loop_
_entity.id
_entity.type
_entity.pdbx_description
1 polymer ?
#
loop_
_entity_poly.entity_id
_entity_poly.type
_entity_poly.pdbx_seq_one_letter_code
_entity_poly.pdbx_strand_id
1 'polypeptide(L)' 'MFHSFQDDKVVAFKDINPSAFRHYLIIPVEHIPTVNDLQRRNEDYTLVSHMINVGETLLRRDAPQSNQYRYCFL' A
#
# COMPACT_ATOMS: atom_id res chain seq x y z
N MET A 1 -1.44 3.69 19.85
CA MET A 1 -0.58 2.60 19.32
C MET A 1 -0.81 2.53 17.81
N PHE A 2 0.11 3.12 17.03
CA PHE A 2 0.02 3.15 15.57
C PHE A 2 0.33 1.74 15.05
N HIS A 3 -0.64 1.09 14.42
CA HIS A 3 -0.41 -0.19 13.73
C HIS A 3 0.23 0.11 12.37
N SER A 4 1.55 0.20 12.35
CA SER A 4 2.35 0.20 11.11
C SER A 4 2.78 -1.22 10.75
N PHE A 5 2.90 -1.49 9.46
CA PHE A 5 3.56 -2.67 8.91
C PHE A 5 4.83 -2.21 8.19
N GLN A 6 5.89 -3.01 8.27
CA GLN A 6 7.13 -2.74 7.57
C GLN A 6 7.84 -4.05 7.25
N ASP A 7 8.37 -4.15 6.04
CA ASP A 7 9.31 -5.18 5.63
C ASP A 7 10.47 -4.59 4.82
N ASP A 8 11.21 -5.42 4.11
CA ASP A 8 12.36 -5.03 3.27
C ASP A 8 11.96 -4.24 2.03
N LYS A 9 10.68 -4.28 1.62
CA LYS A 9 10.18 -3.67 0.37
C LYS A 9 9.31 -2.45 0.63
N VAL A 10 8.51 -2.44 1.68
CA VAL A 10 7.49 -1.40 1.91
C VAL A 10 7.35 -1.01 3.39
N VAL A 11 6.87 0.21 3.60
CA VAL A 11 6.34 0.69 4.88
C VAL A 11 4.88 1.05 4.66
N ALA A 12 4.00 0.57 5.55
CA ALA A 12 2.58 0.86 5.50
C ALA A 12 2.06 1.39 6.84
N PHE A 13 1.26 2.45 6.78
CA PHE A 13 0.70 3.10 7.97
C PHE A 13 -0.63 3.76 7.66
N LYS A 14 -1.41 4.04 8.71
CA LYS A 14 -2.69 4.73 8.57
C LYS A 14 -2.47 6.17 8.12
N ASP A 15 -3.27 6.61 7.16
CA ASP A 15 -3.30 8.01 6.78
C ASP A 15 -3.78 8.86 7.96
N ILE A 16 -3.10 9.99 8.19
CA ILE A 16 -3.47 10.98 9.22
C ILE A 16 -4.71 11.78 8.83
N ASN A 17 -5.01 11.89 7.52
CA ASN A 17 -6.19 12.55 6.98
C ASN A 17 -6.95 11.60 6.04
N PRO A 18 -7.60 10.58 6.59
CA PRO A 18 -8.14 9.46 5.81
C PRO A 18 -9.29 9.90 4.90
N SER A 19 -9.20 9.54 3.61
CA SER A 19 -10.27 9.77 2.61
C SER A 19 -11.33 8.65 2.60
N ALA A 20 -11.19 7.64 3.46
CA ALA A 20 -12.09 6.50 3.60
C ALA A 20 -12.09 5.96 5.03
N PHE A 21 -13.07 5.11 5.39
CA PHE A 21 -13.20 4.53 6.74
C PHE A 21 -11.93 3.81 7.22
N ARG A 22 -11.28 3.07 6.31
CA ARG A 22 -9.91 2.57 6.48
C ARG A 22 -9.08 3.10 5.33
N HIS A 23 -8.02 3.84 5.64
CA HIS A 23 -7.11 4.41 4.65
C HIS A 23 -5.67 4.18 5.10
N TYR A 24 -4.88 3.52 4.26
CA TYR A 24 -3.48 3.22 4.50
C TYR A 24 -2.64 3.83 3.38
N LEU A 25 -1.54 4.46 3.76
CA LEU A 25 -0.46 4.82 2.85
C LEU A 25 0.54 3.66 2.84
N ILE A 26 0.88 3.19 1.65
CA ILE A 26 1.84 2.11 1.44
C ILE A 26 2.94 2.69 0.56
N ILE A 27 4.15 2.76 1.10
CA ILE A 27 5.27 3.47 0.49
C ILE A 27 6.40 2.46 0.25
N PRO A 28 6.96 2.36 -0.96
CA PRO A 28 8.11 1.51 -1.21
C PRO A 28 9.35 2.06 -0.50
N VAL A 29 10.21 1.17 -0.03
CA VAL A 29 11.55 1.51 0.48
C VAL A 29 12.45 1.93 -0.68
N GLU A 30 12.31 1.27 -1.84
CA GLU A 30 12.97 1.67 -3.07
C GLU A 30 12.45 3.03 -3.55
N HIS A 31 13.37 3.95 -3.85
CA HIS A 31 13.01 5.29 -4.29
C HIS A 31 12.58 5.27 -5.76
N ILE A 32 11.30 5.56 -6.00
CA ILE A 32 10.70 5.74 -7.33
C ILE A 32 10.13 7.16 -7.36
N PRO A 33 10.73 8.10 -8.13
CA PRO A 33 10.36 9.52 -8.06
C PRO A 33 8.88 9.76 -8.38
N THR A 34 8.36 9.10 -9.41
CA THR A 34 6.97 9.19 -9.83
C THR A 34 6.48 7.86 -10.40
N VAL A 35 5.17 7.68 -10.53
CA VAL A 35 4.58 6.50 -11.20
C VAL A 35 5.05 6.34 -12.66
N ASN A 36 5.49 7.41 -13.32
CA ASN A 36 5.99 7.37 -14.69
C ASN A 36 7.36 6.70 -14.80
N ASP A 37 8.09 6.56 -13.69
CA ASP A 37 9.40 5.91 -13.66
C ASP A 37 9.29 4.39 -13.57
N LEU A 38 8.09 3.83 -13.30
CA LEU A 38 7.85 2.39 -13.34
C LEU A 38 8.06 1.82 -14.75
N GLN A 39 8.83 0.74 -14.84
CA GLN A 39 9.12 0.03 -16.08
C GLN A 39 8.37 -1.31 -16.13
N ARG A 40 8.16 -1.84 -17.34
CA ARG A 40 7.58 -3.19 -17.53
C ARG A 40 8.62 -4.28 -17.31
N ARG A 41 9.20 -4.31 -16.11
CA ARG A 41 10.22 -5.27 -15.68
C ARG A 41 9.75 -6.01 -14.44
N ASN A 42 10.29 -7.21 -14.21
CA ASN A 42 9.78 -8.12 -13.18
C ASN A 42 9.85 -7.52 -11.77
N GLU A 43 10.89 -6.73 -11.51
CA GLU A 43 11.13 -6.10 -10.20
C GLU A 43 9.98 -5.14 -9.86
N ASP A 44 9.61 -4.26 -10.78
CA ASP A 44 8.57 -3.25 -10.58
C ASP A 44 7.18 -3.91 -10.49
N TYR A 45 6.91 -4.92 -11.32
CA TYR A 45 5.68 -5.71 -11.21
C TYR A 45 5.57 -6.41 -9.85
N THR A 46 6.68 -6.97 -9.36
CA THR A 46 6.72 -7.65 -8.06
C THR A 46 6.50 -6.67 -6.92
N LEU A 47 7.14 -5.49 -6.97
CA LEU A 47 6.99 -4.45 -5.95
C LEU A 47 5.53 -3.95 -5.87
N VAL A 48 4.93 -3.57 -7.00
CA VAL A 48 3.54 -3.08 -7.01
C VAL A 48 2.57 -4.17 -6.55
N SER A 49 2.77 -5.43 -6.99
CA SER A 49 1.95 -6.56 -6.53
C SER A 49 2.07 -6.78 -5.03
N HIS A 50 3.27 -6.65 -4.48
CA HIS A 50 3.51 -6.73 -3.04
C HIS A 50 2.80 -5.61 -2.27
N MET A 51 2.88 -4.36 -2.75
CA MET A 51 2.17 -3.23 -2.16
C MET A 51 0.66 -3.47 -2.09
N ILE A 52 0.06 -4.00 -3.16
CA ILE A 52 -1.37 -4.35 -3.20
C ILE A 52 -1.69 -5.43 -2.15
N ASN A 53 -0.91 -6.50 -2.09
CA ASN A 53 -1.11 -7.60 -1.13
C ASN A 53 -1.02 -7.13 0.33
N VAL A 54 -0.07 -6.26 0.64
CA VAL A 54 0.05 -5.64 1.97
C VAL A 54 -1.20 -4.82 2.29
N GLY A 55 -1.68 -4.02 1.34
CA GLY A 55 -2.92 -3.24 1.48
C GLY A 55 -4.14 -4.12 1.75
N GLU A 56 -4.33 -5.17 0.97
CA GLU A 56 -5.42 -6.13 1.19
C GLU A 56 -5.33 -6.81 2.55
N THR A 57 -4.14 -7.22 2.96
CA THR A 57 -3.93 -7.89 4.25
C THR A 57 -4.32 -6.98 5.40
N LEU A 58 -3.89 -5.71 5.35
CA LEU A 58 -4.23 -4.71 6.37
C LEU A 58 -5.73 -4.40 6.38
N LEU A 59 -6.36 -4.25 5.21
CA LEU A 59 -7.78 -3.97 5.09
C LEU A 59 -8.64 -5.14 5.54
N ARG A 60 -8.31 -6.38 5.17
CA ARG A 60 -9.02 -7.58 5.63
C ARG A 60 -8.92 -7.74 7.14
N ARG A 61 -7.75 -7.46 7.73
CA ARG A 61 -7.56 -7.50 9.19
C ARG A 61 -8.40 -6.43 9.90
N ASP A 62 -8.39 -5.19 9.40
CA ASP A 62 -8.92 -4.04 10.13
C ASP A 62 -10.35 -3.64 9.72
N ALA A 63 -10.86 -4.17 8.60
CA ALA A 63 -12.23 -4.03 8.08
C ALA A 63 -12.70 -5.28 7.30
N PRO A 64 -12.82 -6.45 7.96
CA PRO A 64 -13.16 -7.72 7.32
C PRO A 64 -14.53 -7.76 6.62
N GLN A 65 -15.43 -6.83 6.95
CA GLN A 65 -16.77 -6.71 6.36
C GLN A 65 -16.80 -5.82 5.11
N SER A 66 -15.67 -5.24 4.71
CA SER A 66 -15.63 -4.36 3.55
C SER A 66 -15.69 -5.17 2.25
N ASN A 67 -16.64 -4.84 1.38
CA ASN A 67 -16.80 -5.45 0.07
C ASN A 67 -16.22 -4.60 -1.07
N GLN A 68 -15.67 -3.42 -0.75
CA GLN A 68 -15.12 -2.49 -1.73
C GLN A 68 -13.77 -1.95 -1.26
N TYR A 69 -12.80 -1.97 -2.16
CA TYR A 69 -11.46 -1.42 -1.97
C TYR A 69 -11.10 -0.54 -3.17
N ARG A 70 -10.33 0.51 -2.94
CA ARG A 70 -9.81 1.39 -3.98
C ARG A 70 -8.31 1.53 -3.79
N TYR A 71 -7.59 1.48 -4.89
CA TYR A 71 -6.15 1.74 -4.94
C TYR A 71 -5.95 3.04 -5.70
N CYS A 72 -5.13 3.93 -5.14
CA CYS A 72 -4.81 5.22 -5.73
C CYS A 72 -3.31 5.43 -5.62
N PHE A 73 -2.72 6.03 -6.64
CA PHE A 73 -1.39 6.61 -6.57
C PHE A 73 -1.55 8.05 -6.07
N LEU A 74 -0.78 8.40 -5.05
CA LEU A 74 -0.74 9.75 -4.45
C LEU A 74 0.60 10.42 -4.79
#